data_AF-H8G5W2-F1
#
_entry.id   AF-H8G5W2-F1
#
_cell.length_a   1.000
_cell.length_b   1.000
_cell.length_c   1.000
_cell.angle_alpha   90.00
_cell.angle_beta   90.00
_cell.angle_gamma   90.00
#
_symmetry.space_group_name_H-M   'P 1'
#
loop_
_entity.id
_entity.type
_entity.pdbx_description
1 polymer ?
#
loop_
_entity_poly.entity_id
_entity_poly.type
_entity_poly.pdbx_seq_one_letter_code
_entity_poly.pdbx_strand_id
1 'polypeptide(L)'
;MTRATPPRGVVVTVVVACVLAVGAQIAAALWGSAAPDPVQPEPPRAAHDVGCGSGPCRVLASTVVNGMPVELLADRDGGHGRLRAGAPSGGAVTEVTLTEQGIRLHHDSLRCARSATPVCLVRGSHNGEVAGEVHTWRGDAWRAVGGIRFADGGAVVLDDVVDSGLPEVVLVRRACAGETGPGHSPRDGVCSDPGVLAQVVTLDGGSVGCTRPVGSPGDLRGWPEVDVTEGDLTACPADLDAS
;
A
#
# COMPACT_ATOMS: atom_id res chain seq x y z
N MET A 1 -47.87 38.28 28.70
CA MET A 1 -46.77 37.40 28.26
C MET A 1 -45.56 37.68 29.14
N THR A 2 -45.39 36.92 30.22
CA THR A 2 -44.25 37.03 31.14
C THR A 2 -43.04 36.34 30.52
N ARG A 3 -42.00 37.10 30.17
CA ARG A 3 -40.71 36.54 29.72
C ARG A 3 -40.04 35.86 30.91
N ALA A 4 -39.97 34.53 30.89
CA ALA A 4 -39.13 33.78 31.82
C ALA A 4 -37.66 34.08 31.49
N THR A 5 -36.95 34.73 32.41
CA THR A 5 -35.51 34.91 32.30
C THR A 5 -34.83 33.58 32.62
N PRO A 6 -33.96 33.04 31.75
CA PRO A 6 -33.31 31.77 32.03
C PRO A 6 -32.45 31.86 33.30
N PRO A 7 -32.40 30.79 34.12
CA PRO A 7 -31.59 30.78 35.33
C PRO A 7 -30.12 31.04 34.98
N ARG A 8 -29.45 31.87 35.77
CA ARG A 8 -28.06 32.30 35.53
C ARG A 8 -27.10 31.12 35.31
N GLY A 9 -27.38 29.97 35.94
CA GLY A 9 -26.60 28.74 35.74
C GLY A 9 -26.62 28.21 34.31
N VAL A 10 -27.76 28.31 33.61
CA VAL A 10 -27.91 27.88 32.21
C VAL A 10 -27.14 28.81 31.27
N VAL A 11 -27.15 30.11 31.56
CA VAL A 11 -26.41 31.10 30.77
C VAL A 11 -24.90 30.86 30.90
N VAL A 12 -24.41 30.56 32.10
CA VAL A 12 -22.99 30.30 32.34
C VAL A 12 -22.53 29.02 31.64
N THR A 13 -23.28 27.91 31.71
CA THR A 13 -22.90 26.66 31.04
C THR A 13 -22.89 26.79 29.52
N VAL A 14 -23.85 27.50 28.93
CA VAL A 14 -23.86 27.76 27.48
C VAL A 14 -22.64 28.58 27.05
N VAL A 15 -22.28 29.61 27.81
CA VAL A 15 -21.10 30.45 27.51
C VAL A 15 -19.82 29.62 27.61
N VAL A 16 -19.67 28.80 28.66
CA VAL A 16 -18.49 27.94 28.81
C VAL A 16 -18.40 26.91 27.67
N ALA A 17 -19.51 26.28 27.29
CA ALA A 17 -19.53 25.33 26.17
C ALA A 17 -19.14 25.99 24.84
N CYS A 18 -19.63 27.20 24.56
CA CYS A 18 -19.24 27.96 23.37
C CYS A 18 -17.74 28.31 23.38
N VAL A 19 -17.20 28.73 24.52
CA VAL A 19 -15.77 29.05 24.64
C VAL A 19 -14.90 27.81 24.41
N LEU A 20 -15.29 26.65 24.97
CA LEU A 20 -14.56 25.40 24.77
C LEU A 20 -14.63 24.92 23.31
N ALA A 21 -15.80 25.02 22.66
CA ALA A 21 -15.94 24.66 21.25
C ALA A 21 -15.09 25.53 20.32
N VAL A 22 -15.07 26.84 20.55
CA VAL A 22 -14.24 27.78 19.78
C VAL A 22 -12.75 27.57 20.07
N GLY A 23 -12.38 27.33 21.34
CA GLY A 23 -11.01 27.01 21.72
C GLY A 23 -10.48 25.73 21.05
N ALA A 24 -11.30 24.68 20.98
CA ALA A 24 -10.95 23.44 20.31
C ALA A 24 -10.76 23.61 18.79
N GLN A 25 -11.61 24.43 18.15
CA GLN A 25 -11.48 24.76 16.72
C GLN A 25 -10.19 25.54 16.43
N ILE A 26 -9.85 26.51 17.27
CA ILE A 26 -8.60 27.29 17.13
C ILE A 26 -7.38 26.40 17.38
N ALA A 27 -7.41 25.54 18.40
CA ALA A 27 -6.33 24.59 18.65
C ALA A 27 -6.16 23.59 17.50
N ALA A 28 -7.25 23.08 16.92
CA ALA A 28 -7.21 22.22 15.74
C ALA A 28 -6.71 22.96 14.48
N ALA A 29 -6.96 24.26 14.35
CA ALA A 29 -6.43 25.06 13.24
C ALA A 29 -4.93 25.40 13.41
N LEU A 30 -4.46 25.59 14.65
CA LEU A 30 -3.07 25.89 14.96
C LEU A 30 -2.18 24.65 15.01
N TRP A 31 -2.73 23.50 15.41
CA TRP A 31 -2.05 22.20 15.45
C TRP A 31 -2.48 21.24 14.34
N GLY A 32 -3.34 21.70 13.43
CA GLY A 32 -3.65 21.00 12.20
C GLY A 32 -2.37 20.84 11.42
N SER A 33 -1.76 19.67 11.58
CA SER A 33 -0.58 19.22 10.85
C SER A 33 -0.74 19.64 9.41
N ALA A 34 0.16 20.49 8.93
CA ALA A 34 0.32 20.67 7.50
C ALA A 34 0.43 19.26 6.93
N ALA A 35 -0.60 18.83 6.18
CA ALA A 35 -0.41 17.72 5.28
C ALA A 35 0.85 18.08 4.48
N PRO A 36 1.86 17.20 4.41
CA PRO A 36 2.99 17.47 3.55
C PRO A 36 2.43 17.81 2.18
N ASP A 37 2.83 18.95 1.61
CA ASP A 37 2.48 19.28 0.23
C ASP A 37 2.71 18.03 -0.62
N PRO A 38 1.77 17.65 -1.51
CA PRO A 38 1.99 16.51 -2.39
C PRO A 38 3.28 16.77 -3.15
N VAL A 39 4.32 16.01 -2.81
CA VAL A 39 5.63 16.11 -3.43
C VAL A 39 5.40 15.92 -4.92
N GLN A 40 5.62 16.98 -5.71
CA GLN A 40 5.54 16.83 -7.16
C GLN A 40 6.49 15.72 -7.58
N PRO A 41 6.03 14.73 -8.38
CA PRO A 41 6.91 13.67 -8.85
C PRO A 41 8.12 14.29 -9.56
N GLU A 42 9.32 14.00 -9.07
CA GLU A 42 10.56 14.38 -9.74
C GLU A 42 10.50 13.89 -11.20
N PRO A 43 10.83 14.75 -12.20
CA PRO A 43 10.85 14.31 -13.59
C PRO A 43 11.76 13.09 -13.77
N PRO A 44 11.36 12.08 -14.58
CA PRO A 44 12.18 10.91 -14.81
C PRO A 44 13.56 11.29 -15.37
N ARG A 45 14.62 10.92 -14.64
CA ARG A 45 16.01 11.14 -15.07
C ARG A 45 16.49 9.97 -15.94
N ALA A 46 17.33 10.25 -16.94
CA ALA A 46 17.94 9.20 -17.73
C ALA A 46 18.84 8.33 -16.83
N ALA A 47 18.70 7.00 -16.92
CA ALA A 47 19.65 6.08 -16.33
C ALA A 47 20.72 5.78 -17.38
N HIS A 48 21.91 6.35 -17.17
CA HIS A 48 23.06 6.04 -18.02
C HIS A 48 23.44 4.56 -17.88
N ASP A 49 23.86 3.95 -18.99
CA ASP A 49 24.45 2.60 -19.06
C ASP A 49 23.54 1.41 -18.71
N VAL A 50 22.22 1.64 -18.60
CA VAL A 50 21.24 0.56 -18.42
C VAL A 50 20.17 0.63 -19.52
N GLY A 51 20.02 -0.46 -20.27
CA GLY A 51 18.99 -0.61 -21.31
C GLY A 51 17.68 -1.18 -20.77
N CYS A 52 16.55 -0.60 -21.16
CA CYS A 52 15.20 -1.09 -20.87
C CYS A 52 14.55 -1.47 -22.21
N GLY A 53 14.58 -2.76 -22.54
CA GLY A 53 14.19 -3.25 -23.86
C GLY A 53 15.10 -2.71 -24.97
N SER A 54 14.50 -2.06 -25.98
CA SER A 54 15.22 -1.48 -27.11
C SER A 54 15.72 -0.05 -26.88
N GLY A 55 15.47 0.55 -25.71
CA GLY A 55 15.79 1.95 -25.41
C GLY A 55 16.54 2.14 -24.09
N PRO A 56 16.96 3.38 -23.79
CA PRO A 56 17.56 3.70 -22.49
C PRO A 56 16.52 3.60 -21.38
N CYS A 57 16.95 3.16 -20.21
CA CYS A 57 16.13 3.24 -19.01
C CYS A 57 15.98 4.70 -18.53
N ARG A 58 14.85 5.00 -17.90
CA ARG A 58 14.63 6.20 -17.07
C ARG A 58 14.33 5.79 -15.64
N VAL A 59 14.74 6.61 -14.68
CA VAL A 59 14.37 6.46 -13.27
C VAL A 59 12.90 6.85 -13.14
N LEU A 60 12.04 5.89 -12.77
CA LEU A 60 10.63 6.14 -12.46
C LEU A 60 10.45 6.58 -11.00
N ALA A 61 11.18 5.93 -10.10
CA ALA A 61 11.08 6.17 -8.66
C ALA A 61 12.45 5.95 -8.02
N SER A 62 12.72 6.68 -6.94
CA SER A 62 13.95 6.57 -6.16
C SER A 62 13.63 6.66 -4.68
N THR A 63 14.34 5.88 -3.87
CA THR A 63 14.25 5.90 -2.41
C THR A 63 15.59 5.51 -1.79
N VAL A 64 15.71 5.62 -0.47
CA VAL A 64 16.88 5.21 0.30
C VAL A 64 16.46 4.23 1.38
N VAL A 65 17.05 3.04 1.39
CA VAL A 65 16.79 1.98 2.37
C VAL A 65 18.11 1.63 3.04
N ASN A 66 18.18 1.77 4.36
CA ASN A 66 19.40 1.52 5.15
C ASN A 66 20.64 2.26 4.61
N GLY A 67 20.46 3.49 4.11
CA GLY A 67 21.52 4.30 3.52
C GLY A 67 21.92 3.91 2.09
N MET A 68 21.32 2.86 1.52
CA MET A 68 21.51 2.44 0.14
C MET A 68 20.47 3.10 -0.77
N PRO A 69 20.88 3.85 -1.81
CA PRO A 69 19.94 4.35 -2.81
C PRO A 69 19.37 3.18 -3.61
N VAL A 70 18.06 3.20 -3.82
CA VAL A 70 17.32 2.21 -4.61
C VAL A 70 16.50 2.94 -5.66
N GLU A 71 16.59 2.51 -6.90
CA GLU A 71 15.90 3.13 -8.03
C GLU A 71 15.14 2.09 -8.83
N LEU A 72 13.88 2.41 -9.14
CA LEU A 72 13.11 1.69 -10.12
C LEU A 72 13.32 2.35 -11.47
N LEU A 73 13.81 1.57 -12.41
CA LEU A 73 14.09 1.97 -13.78
C LEU A 73 13.05 1.33 -14.69
N ALA A 74 12.61 2.05 -15.73
CA ALA A 74 11.83 1.46 -16.80
C ALA A 74 12.02 2.19 -18.12
N ASP A 75 11.47 1.65 -19.21
CA ASP A 75 11.31 2.39 -20.46
C ASP A 75 10.23 3.50 -20.35
N ARG A 76 9.94 4.15 -21.49
CA ARG A 76 8.94 5.22 -21.57
C ARG A 76 7.51 4.75 -21.27
N ASP A 77 7.22 3.48 -21.49
CA ASP A 77 5.87 2.92 -21.36
C ASP A 77 5.70 2.10 -20.08
N GLY A 78 6.76 2.01 -19.25
CA GLY A 78 6.78 1.19 -18.04
C GLY A 78 6.77 -0.31 -18.33
N GLY A 79 7.19 -0.73 -19.54
CA GLY A 79 7.08 -2.10 -20.06
C GLY A 79 8.31 -2.98 -19.94
N HIS A 80 9.44 -2.43 -19.52
CA HIS A 80 10.67 -3.18 -19.28
C HIS A 80 11.29 -2.62 -18.00
N GLY A 81 11.03 -3.27 -16.87
CA GLY A 81 11.40 -2.80 -15.54
C GLY A 81 12.72 -3.36 -15.05
N ARG A 82 13.49 -2.54 -14.33
CA ARG A 82 14.70 -2.96 -13.61
C ARG A 82 14.77 -2.29 -12.24
N LEU A 83 15.26 -3.00 -11.24
CA LEU A 83 15.55 -2.47 -9.92
C LEU A 83 17.06 -2.30 -9.76
N ARG A 84 17.51 -1.09 -9.43
CA ARG A 84 18.92 -0.74 -9.19
C ARG A 84 19.14 -0.44 -7.71
N ALA A 85 20.20 -0.99 -7.11
CA ALA A 85 20.67 -0.64 -5.78
C ALA A 85 22.11 -0.11 -5.82
N GLY A 86 22.38 0.97 -5.10
CA GLY A 86 23.69 1.61 -5.05
C GLY A 86 23.85 2.75 -6.05
N ALA A 87 25.09 3.20 -6.24
CA ALA A 87 25.38 4.39 -7.03
C ALA A 87 24.95 4.24 -8.51
N PRO A 88 24.55 5.34 -9.18
CA PRO A 88 24.07 5.28 -10.57
C PRO A 88 25.01 4.58 -11.56
N SER A 89 26.33 4.68 -11.38
CA SER A 89 27.34 4.17 -12.30
C SER A 89 27.92 2.79 -11.93
N GLY A 90 27.38 2.11 -10.92
CA GLY A 90 27.93 0.83 -10.46
C GLY A 90 27.02 0.02 -9.54
N GLY A 91 25.75 0.40 -9.44
CA GLY A 91 24.77 -0.31 -8.65
C GLY A 91 24.42 -1.69 -9.22
N ALA A 92 24.03 -2.61 -8.36
CA ALA A 92 23.51 -3.90 -8.77
C ALA A 92 22.13 -3.70 -9.42
N VAL A 93 21.95 -4.25 -10.62
CA VAL A 93 20.70 -4.14 -11.39
C VAL A 93 20.09 -5.52 -11.55
N THR A 94 18.77 -5.62 -11.35
CA THR A 94 18.00 -6.85 -11.54
C THR A 94 16.73 -6.55 -12.32
N GLU A 95 16.28 -7.48 -13.15
CA GLU A 95 15.05 -7.34 -13.92
C GLU A 95 13.82 -7.51 -13.04
N VAL A 96 12.75 -6.79 -13.37
CA VAL A 96 11.44 -6.92 -12.72
C VAL A 96 10.56 -7.78 -13.62
N THR A 97 10.13 -8.93 -13.11
CA THR A 97 9.38 -9.92 -13.88
C THR A 97 7.93 -9.51 -14.13
N LEU A 98 7.36 -8.60 -13.33
CA LEU A 98 6.02 -8.03 -13.55
C LEU A 98 5.83 -7.56 -15.00
N THR A 99 6.85 -6.90 -15.56
CA THR A 99 6.74 -6.29 -16.90
C THR A 99 6.64 -7.31 -18.03
N GLU A 100 7.14 -8.53 -17.82
CA GLU A 100 6.98 -9.65 -18.77
C GLU A 100 5.53 -10.13 -18.85
N GLN A 101 4.74 -9.90 -17.80
CA GLN A 101 3.30 -10.21 -17.77
C GLN A 101 2.42 -9.05 -18.27
N GLY A 102 3.01 -8.02 -18.87
CA GLY A 102 2.28 -6.87 -19.40
C GLY A 102 1.81 -5.88 -18.33
N ILE A 103 2.27 -6.01 -17.09
CA ILE A 103 2.04 -5.06 -16.01
C ILE A 103 2.88 -3.81 -16.26
N ARG A 104 2.26 -2.64 -16.10
CA ARG A 104 2.93 -1.35 -16.36
C ARG A 104 3.40 -0.70 -15.07
N LEU A 105 4.64 -0.21 -15.12
CA LEU A 105 5.27 0.51 -14.02
C LEU A 105 5.09 2.04 -14.16
N HIS A 106 4.93 2.70 -13.02
CA HIS A 106 4.69 4.14 -12.86
C HIS A 106 5.60 4.72 -11.75
N HIS A 107 5.45 6.01 -11.45
CA HIS A 107 6.30 6.72 -10.50
C HIS A 107 6.08 6.31 -9.03
N ASP A 108 4.94 5.70 -8.72
CA ASP A 108 4.57 5.19 -7.40
C ASP A 108 4.72 3.66 -7.29
N SER A 109 5.34 3.04 -8.30
CA SER A 109 5.56 1.60 -8.38
C SER A 109 6.60 1.06 -7.40
N LEU A 110 7.40 1.92 -6.76
CA LEU A 110 8.43 1.49 -5.82
C LEU A 110 8.07 1.88 -4.40
N ARG A 111 7.97 0.89 -3.51
CA ARG A 111 7.89 1.07 -2.06
C ARG A 111 8.92 0.17 -1.41
N CYS A 112 9.64 0.68 -0.43
CA CYS A 112 10.61 -0.12 0.31
C CYS A 112 10.43 0.08 1.80
N ALA A 113 10.59 -1.00 2.55
CA ALA A 113 10.53 -1.01 4.00
C ALA A 113 11.93 -0.93 4.60
N ARG A 114 12.04 -0.30 5.77
CA ARG A 114 13.26 -0.32 6.58
C ARG A 114 13.21 -1.56 7.47
N SER A 115 14.14 -2.47 7.27
CA SER A 115 14.25 -3.75 7.97
C SER A 115 15.72 -4.16 8.05
N ALA A 116 16.05 -5.20 8.81
CA ALA A 116 17.44 -5.69 8.90
C ALA A 116 18.00 -6.09 7.52
N THR A 117 17.16 -6.68 6.68
CA THR A 117 17.44 -6.99 5.27
C THR A 117 16.57 -6.12 4.39
N PRO A 118 17.11 -5.17 3.60
CA PRO A 118 16.31 -4.29 2.75
C PRO A 118 15.28 -5.05 1.90
N VAL A 119 14.02 -4.60 1.94
CA VAL A 119 12.91 -5.16 1.18
C VAL A 119 12.24 -4.06 0.37
N CYS A 120 12.02 -4.33 -0.92
CA CYS A 120 11.29 -3.44 -1.81
C CYS A 120 10.16 -4.20 -2.51
N LEU A 121 8.97 -3.62 -2.48
CA LEU A 121 7.85 -3.98 -3.33
C LEU A 121 7.91 -3.14 -4.60
N VAL A 122 8.00 -3.82 -5.74
CA VAL A 122 7.70 -3.22 -7.04
C VAL A 122 6.26 -3.59 -7.37
N ARG A 123 5.44 -2.61 -7.76
CA ARG A 123 4.03 -2.84 -8.10
C ARG A 123 3.67 -2.16 -9.41
N GLY A 124 2.65 -2.67 -10.07
CA GLY A 124 2.09 -2.03 -11.26
C GLY A 124 0.65 -2.45 -11.47
N SER A 125 0.04 -1.97 -12.55
CA SER A 125 -1.33 -2.31 -12.88
C SER A 125 -1.46 -2.94 -14.27
N HIS A 126 -2.48 -3.79 -14.42
CA HIS A 126 -2.91 -4.36 -15.69
C HIS A 126 -4.43 -4.59 -15.63
N ASN A 127 -5.19 -4.03 -16.59
CA ASN A 127 -6.65 -4.17 -16.67
C ASN A 127 -7.43 -3.85 -15.38
N GLY A 128 -6.95 -2.89 -14.58
CA GLY A 128 -7.58 -2.48 -13.32
C GLY A 128 -7.22 -3.33 -12.11
N GLU A 129 -6.46 -4.41 -12.30
CA GLU A 129 -5.86 -5.19 -11.21
C GLU A 129 -4.47 -4.64 -10.88
N VAL A 130 -4.06 -4.77 -9.62
CA VAL A 130 -2.72 -4.41 -9.16
C VAL A 130 -1.93 -5.67 -8.94
N ALA A 131 -0.67 -5.68 -9.36
CA ALA A 131 0.24 -6.78 -9.12
C ALA A 131 1.53 -6.26 -8.49
N GLY A 132 2.12 -7.07 -7.62
CA GLY A 132 3.33 -6.75 -6.87
C GLY A 132 4.34 -7.89 -6.91
N GLU A 133 5.61 -7.51 -6.92
CA GLU A 133 6.77 -8.40 -6.83
C GLU A 133 7.68 -7.86 -5.72
N VAL A 134 8.02 -8.73 -4.78
CA VAL A 134 8.90 -8.36 -3.66
C VAL A 134 10.32 -8.73 -4.01
N HIS A 135 11.23 -7.79 -3.78
CA HIS A 135 12.68 -7.98 -3.89
C HIS A 135 13.34 -7.80 -2.52
N THR A 136 14.18 -8.75 -2.14
CA THR A 136 15.03 -8.67 -0.95
C THR A 136 16.49 -8.50 -1.35
N TRP A 137 17.22 -7.68 -0.61
CA TRP A 137 18.66 -7.55 -0.82
C TRP A 137 19.39 -8.74 -0.19
N ARG A 138 20.13 -9.53 -0.98
CA ARG A 138 20.89 -10.69 -0.48
C ARG A 138 22.30 -10.67 -1.03
N GLY A 139 23.28 -10.48 -0.13
CA GLY A 139 24.69 -10.32 -0.51
C GLY A 139 24.90 -8.99 -1.22
N ASP A 140 25.00 -9.05 -2.54
CA ASP A 140 25.30 -7.93 -3.44
C ASP A 140 24.25 -7.73 -4.54
N ALA A 141 23.09 -8.40 -4.45
CA ALA A 141 22.05 -8.32 -5.47
C ALA A 141 20.62 -8.34 -4.89
N TRP A 142 19.69 -7.76 -5.66
CA TRP A 142 18.26 -7.95 -5.45
C TRP A 142 17.85 -9.36 -5.86
N ARG A 143 16.98 -9.98 -5.06
CA ARG A 143 16.37 -11.28 -5.37
C ARG A 143 14.86 -11.18 -5.19
N ALA A 144 14.13 -11.50 -6.25
CA ALA A 144 12.69 -11.67 -6.16
C ALA A 144 12.36 -12.82 -5.18
N VAL A 145 11.35 -12.63 -4.34
CA VAL A 145 10.87 -13.60 -3.35
C VAL A 145 9.35 -13.71 -3.46
N GLY A 146 8.82 -14.91 -3.24
CA GLY A 146 7.37 -15.13 -3.23
C GLY A 146 6.64 -15.01 -4.58
N GLY A 147 7.34 -14.71 -5.68
CA GLY A 147 6.74 -14.56 -7.01
C GLY A 147 5.84 -13.32 -7.14
N ILE A 148 5.11 -13.25 -8.26
CA ILE A 148 4.16 -12.16 -8.53
C ILE A 148 2.87 -12.40 -7.73
N ARG A 149 2.40 -11.36 -7.04
CA ARG A 149 1.17 -11.35 -6.26
C ARG A 149 0.18 -10.38 -6.87
N PHE A 150 -0.98 -10.86 -7.24
CA PHE A 150 -2.08 -10.01 -7.72
C PHE A 150 -2.87 -9.46 -6.55
N ALA A 151 -3.64 -8.41 -6.74
CA ALA A 151 -4.66 -7.87 -5.86
C ALA A 151 -5.81 -7.36 -6.72
N ASP A 152 -6.96 -8.01 -6.61
CA ASP A 152 -8.15 -7.72 -7.39
C ASP A 152 -9.10 -6.73 -6.69
N GLY A 153 -8.77 -6.34 -5.46
CA GLY A 153 -9.38 -5.22 -4.73
C GLY A 153 -8.57 -3.91 -4.83
N GLY A 154 -7.53 -3.86 -5.67
CA GLY A 154 -6.93 -2.60 -6.13
C GLY A 154 -5.71 -2.09 -5.36
N ALA A 155 -5.16 -2.84 -4.39
CA ALA A 155 -3.92 -2.42 -3.70
C ALA A 155 -3.02 -3.61 -3.31
N VAL A 156 -1.71 -3.40 -3.48
CA VAL A 156 -0.62 -4.23 -2.92
C VAL A 156 0.30 -3.30 -2.15
N VAL A 157 0.56 -3.65 -0.88
CA VAL A 157 1.29 -2.84 0.08
C VAL A 157 2.33 -3.71 0.79
N LEU A 158 3.41 -3.08 1.25
CA LEU A 158 4.45 -3.69 2.06
C LEU A 158 4.45 -3.01 3.43
N ASP A 159 4.20 -3.75 4.51
CA ASP A 159 4.09 -3.22 5.88
C ASP A 159 4.49 -4.26 6.93
N ASP A 160 4.93 -3.84 8.12
CA ASP A 160 5.28 -4.74 9.23
C ASP A 160 4.09 -4.88 10.18
N VAL A 161 3.15 -5.75 9.80
CA VAL A 161 1.82 -5.88 10.41
C VAL A 161 1.89 -6.55 11.79
N VAL A 162 2.83 -7.49 11.95
CA VAL A 162 3.01 -8.29 13.18
C VAL A 162 4.24 -7.86 14.00
N ASP A 163 4.79 -6.68 13.71
CA ASP A 163 5.94 -6.07 14.41
C ASP A 163 7.14 -7.05 14.54
N SER A 164 7.41 -7.78 13.47
CA SER A 164 8.49 -8.77 13.44
C SER A 164 9.85 -8.17 13.06
N GLY A 165 9.86 -6.93 12.56
CA GLY A 165 11.01 -6.28 11.94
C GLY A 165 11.27 -6.73 10.50
N LEU A 166 10.44 -7.62 9.96
CA LEU A 166 10.38 -8.00 8.56
C LEU A 166 8.98 -7.67 8.04
N PRO A 167 8.84 -6.93 6.93
CA PRO A 167 7.53 -6.60 6.42
C PRO A 167 6.81 -7.83 5.84
N GLU A 168 5.50 -7.81 5.91
CA GLU A 168 4.56 -8.63 5.15
C GLU A 168 4.06 -7.91 3.90
N VAL A 169 3.45 -8.67 3.00
CA VAL A 169 2.72 -8.16 1.84
C VAL A 169 1.24 -8.14 2.18
N VAL A 170 0.63 -6.97 2.08
CA VAL A 170 -0.81 -6.77 2.24
C VAL A 170 -1.45 -6.69 0.86
N LEU A 171 -2.40 -7.58 0.61
CA LEU A 171 -3.09 -7.79 -0.66
C LEU A 171 -4.57 -7.50 -0.47
N VAL A 172 -5.11 -6.49 -1.16
CA VAL A 172 -6.54 -6.25 -1.09
C VAL A 172 -7.26 -7.18 -2.06
N ARG A 173 -8.11 -8.04 -1.48
CA ARG A 173 -8.85 -9.10 -2.15
C ARG A 173 -10.32 -8.79 -2.20
N ARG A 174 -10.99 -9.16 -3.28
CA ARG A 174 -12.45 -9.30 -3.25
C ARG A 174 -12.83 -10.54 -2.45
N ALA A 175 -13.90 -10.42 -1.67
CA ALA A 175 -14.44 -11.49 -0.85
C ALA A 175 -15.97 -11.39 -0.82
N CYS A 176 -16.66 -12.50 -0.56
CA CYS A 176 -18.10 -12.47 -0.29
C CYS A 176 -18.34 -12.20 1.19
N ALA A 177 -19.01 -11.10 1.51
CA ALA A 177 -19.43 -10.80 2.86
C ALA A 177 -20.59 -11.72 3.27
N GLY A 178 -20.55 -12.26 4.48
CA GLY A 178 -21.72 -12.87 5.12
C GLY A 178 -21.94 -14.37 4.99
N GLU A 179 -21.10 -15.13 4.28
CA GLU A 179 -21.33 -16.56 4.08
C GLU A 179 -20.07 -17.41 4.35
N THR A 180 -19.98 -17.99 5.54
CA THR A 180 -18.93 -18.93 5.98
C THR A 180 -19.13 -20.36 5.46
N GLY A 181 -19.85 -20.52 4.35
CA GLY A 181 -20.16 -21.82 3.75
C GLY A 181 -19.23 -22.16 2.58
N PRO A 182 -18.76 -23.42 2.45
CA PRO A 182 -18.06 -23.84 1.24
C PRO A 182 -18.97 -23.70 0.02
N GLY A 183 -18.51 -23.03 -1.04
CA GLY A 183 -19.19 -22.94 -2.34
C GLY A 183 -19.69 -21.56 -2.80
N HIS A 184 -19.29 -20.47 -2.14
CA HIS A 184 -19.65 -19.11 -2.55
C HIS A 184 -18.38 -18.28 -2.79
N SER A 185 -17.73 -18.51 -3.94
CA SER A 185 -16.63 -17.65 -4.39
C SER A 185 -17.18 -16.49 -5.23
N PRO A 186 -16.57 -15.29 -5.18
CA PRO A 186 -16.82 -14.24 -6.17
C PRO A 186 -16.63 -14.73 -7.62
N ARG A 187 -15.82 -15.78 -7.82
CA ARG A 187 -15.53 -16.38 -9.15
C ARG A 187 -16.66 -17.23 -9.70
N ASP A 188 -17.48 -17.84 -8.84
CA ASP A 188 -18.62 -18.66 -9.25
C ASP A 188 -19.83 -17.80 -9.62
N GLY A 189 -19.73 -16.47 -9.45
CA GLY A 189 -20.79 -15.51 -9.75
C GLY A 189 -21.94 -15.51 -8.74
N VAL A 190 -21.84 -16.29 -7.66
CA VAL A 190 -22.85 -16.43 -6.60
C VAL A 190 -22.42 -15.64 -5.36
N CYS A 191 -22.07 -14.37 -5.55
CA CYS A 191 -21.72 -13.47 -4.45
C CYS A 191 -22.86 -12.49 -4.24
N SER A 192 -23.71 -12.74 -3.25
CA SER A 192 -24.87 -11.88 -2.96
C SER A 192 -24.47 -10.53 -2.38
N ASP A 193 -23.32 -10.47 -1.68
CA ASP A 193 -22.78 -9.26 -1.06
C ASP A 193 -21.25 -9.18 -1.29
N PRO A 194 -20.79 -8.62 -2.42
CA PRO A 194 -19.36 -8.51 -2.71
C PRO A 194 -18.73 -7.40 -1.88
N GLY A 195 -17.73 -7.77 -1.09
CA GLY A 195 -16.88 -6.86 -0.34
C GLY A 195 -15.41 -7.01 -0.68
N VAL A 196 -14.56 -6.40 0.14
CA VAL A 196 -13.11 -6.56 0.08
C VAL A 196 -12.53 -6.79 1.46
N LEU A 197 -11.36 -7.41 1.52
CA LEU A 197 -10.56 -7.56 2.73
C LEU A 197 -9.09 -7.36 2.40
N ALA A 198 -8.27 -7.15 3.43
CA ALA A 198 -6.83 -7.19 3.31
C ALA A 198 -6.33 -8.57 3.75
N GLN A 199 -5.67 -9.28 2.82
CA GLN A 199 -4.96 -10.54 3.07
C GLN A 199 -3.48 -10.21 3.34
N VAL A 200 -2.97 -10.66 4.48
CA VAL A 200 -1.57 -10.46 4.88
C VAL A 200 -0.82 -11.76 4.68
N VAL A 201 0.26 -11.71 3.92
CA VAL A 201 1.15 -12.85 3.65
C VAL A 201 2.60 -12.49 3.92
N THR A 202 3.38 -13.47 4.36
CA THR A 202 4.84 -13.34 4.48
C THR A 202 5.48 -13.15 3.10
N LEU A 203 6.74 -12.72 3.07
CA LEU A 203 7.46 -12.46 1.82
C LEU A 203 7.63 -13.69 0.90
N ASP A 204 7.63 -14.89 1.47
CA ASP A 204 7.64 -16.17 0.74
C ASP A 204 6.23 -16.67 0.38
N GLY A 205 5.18 -16.08 0.97
CA GLY A 205 3.80 -16.33 0.64
C GLY A 205 2.99 -17.11 1.65
N GLY A 206 3.55 -17.42 2.82
CA GLY A 206 2.79 -17.99 3.92
C GLY A 206 1.67 -17.04 4.34
N SER A 207 0.47 -17.57 4.56
CA SER A 207 -0.66 -16.78 5.04
C SER A 207 -0.44 -16.41 6.51
N VAL A 208 -0.57 -15.11 6.83
CA VAL A 208 -0.54 -14.60 8.22
C VAL A 208 -1.97 -14.45 8.74
N GLY A 209 -2.85 -13.87 7.92
CA GLY A 209 -4.25 -13.67 8.27
C GLY A 209 -4.94 -12.68 7.34
N CYS A 210 -6.23 -12.47 7.59
CA CYS A 210 -7.06 -11.55 6.84
C CYS A 210 -7.84 -10.63 7.77
N THR A 211 -8.07 -9.39 7.34
CA THR A 211 -9.04 -8.51 8.01
C THR A 211 -10.46 -9.03 7.79
N ARG A 212 -11.41 -8.50 8.58
CA ARG A 212 -12.83 -8.70 8.28
C ARG A 212 -13.18 -8.07 6.91
N PRO A 213 -14.08 -8.68 6.12
CA PRO A 213 -14.59 -8.07 4.91
C PRO A 213 -15.33 -6.75 5.21
N VAL A 214 -15.16 -5.78 4.32
CA VAL A 214 -15.86 -4.49 4.29
C VAL A 214 -16.53 -4.29 2.93
N GLY A 215 -17.53 -3.40 2.83
CA GLY A 215 -18.34 -3.25 1.62
C GLY A 215 -17.58 -2.63 0.44
N SER A 216 -16.57 -1.81 0.70
CA SER A 216 -15.77 -1.17 -0.36
C SER A 216 -14.32 -0.94 0.07
N PRO A 217 -13.37 -0.78 -0.88
CA PRO A 217 -11.97 -0.51 -0.54
C PRO A 217 -11.76 0.74 0.32
N GLY A 218 -12.59 1.78 0.13
CA GLY A 218 -12.53 3.01 0.93
C GLY A 218 -12.90 2.83 2.40
N ASP A 219 -13.51 1.69 2.77
CA ASP A 219 -13.83 1.33 4.15
C ASP A 219 -12.66 0.67 4.87
N LEU A 220 -11.59 0.29 4.15
CA LEU A 220 -10.34 -0.18 4.76
C LEU A 220 -9.60 1.00 5.40
N ARG A 221 -9.08 0.79 6.61
CA ARG A 221 -8.29 1.80 7.31
C ARG A 221 -7.07 2.19 6.47
N GLY A 222 -6.83 3.48 6.33
CA GLY A 222 -5.66 4.01 5.62
C GLY A 222 -5.68 3.83 4.10
N TRP A 223 -6.83 3.55 3.47
CA TRP A 223 -6.93 3.45 2.01
C TRP A 223 -6.36 4.69 1.28
N PRO A 224 -5.56 4.54 0.20
CA PRO A 224 -5.17 3.31 -0.50
C PRO A 224 -3.91 2.60 0.01
N GLU A 225 -3.21 3.17 1.00
CA GLU A 225 -2.02 2.56 1.62
C GLU A 225 -2.37 1.38 2.53
N VAL A 226 -3.62 1.26 2.97
CA VAL A 226 -4.13 0.11 3.74
C VAL A 226 -3.29 -0.19 4.98
N ASP A 227 -3.68 0.38 6.10
CA ASP A 227 -3.06 0.18 7.41
C ASP A 227 -3.75 -1.01 8.10
N VAL A 228 -3.00 -2.09 8.31
CA VAL A 228 -3.44 -3.31 9.00
C VAL A 228 -2.57 -3.53 10.21
N THR A 229 -3.18 -3.86 11.35
CA THR A 229 -2.46 -4.29 12.55
C THR A 229 -2.72 -5.77 12.82
N GLU A 230 -1.83 -6.42 13.56
CA GLU A 230 -2.02 -7.80 14.02
C GLU A 230 -3.41 -8.02 14.67
N GLY A 231 -3.91 -7.06 15.45
CA GLY A 231 -5.22 -7.13 16.10
C GLY A 231 -6.42 -7.12 15.15
N ASP A 232 -6.22 -6.71 13.89
CA ASP A 232 -7.26 -6.74 12.84
C ASP A 232 -7.36 -8.13 12.18
N LEU A 233 -6.35 -8.99 12.38
CA LEU A 233 -6.21 -10.25 11.65
C LEU A 233 -7.06 -11.37 12.25
N THR A 234 -7.67 -12.13 11.34
CA THR A 234 -8.40 -13.36 11.60
C THR A 234 -7.97 -14.42 10.59
N ALA A 235 -8.45 -15.67 10.74
CA ALA A 235 -8.24 -16.69 9.73
C ALA A 235 -8.85 -16.24 8.39
N CYS A 236 -8.09 -16.40 7.31
CA CYS A 236 -8.56 -16.08 5.96
C CYS A 236 -9.72 -17.01 5.55
N PRO A 237 -10.72 -16.49 4.81
CA PRO A 237 -11.70 -17.31 4.12
C PRO A 237 -11.06 -18.38 3.22
N ALA A 238 -11.60 -19.61 3.25
CA ALA A 238 -11.01 -20.77 2.55
C ALA A 238 -11.04 -20.64 1.02
N ASP A 239 -11.87 -19.75 0.47
CA ASP A 239 -12.03 -19.47 -0.95
C ASP A 239 -10.94 -18.53 -1.52
N LEU A 240 -10.14 -17.88 -0.66
CA LEU A 240 -9.03 -17.02 -1.11
C LEU A 240 -7.82 -17.81 -1.62
N ASP A 241 -7.57 -19.01 -1.09
CA ASP A 241 -6.37 -19.82 -1.36
C ASP A 241 -6.44 -20.60 -2.69
N ALA A 242 -7.58 -20.59 -3.38
CA ALA A 242 -7.78 -21.31 -4.64
C ALA A 242 -7.25 -20.54 -5.88
N SER A 243 -6.20 -19.72 -5.74
CA SER A 243 -5.66 -18.85 -6.80
C SER A 243 -4.32 -19.34 -7.34
#